data_AF-A0A914N0Q3-F1
#
_entry.id   AF-A0A914N0Q3-F1
#
_cell.length_a   1.000
_cell.length_b   1.000
_cell.length_c   1.000
_cell.angle_alpha   90.00
_cell.angle_beta   90.00
_cell.angle_gamma   90.00
#
_symmetry.space_group_name_H-M   'P 1'
#
loop_
_entity.id
_entity.type
_entity.pdbx_description
1 polymer ?
#
loop_
_entity_poly.entity_id
_entity_poly.type
_entity_poly.pdbx_seq_one_letter_code
_entity_poly.pdbx_strand_id
1 'polypeptide(L)'
;MYSIWKRMANSNCYKIMFIIGVVDMAAVLCAGFLTGYLGYFGYGFCSSPKFIYFAGAYGFFCWSTESTIEGILAINRCVEIWSSEYANKLFGGKKLFIWLGIPFLYGLAVFVWSKPITFSGIYFSWFFNPHIGYIDDVNKEYENTFHSIHNLSVAFFLLITYLIFFIIF
;
A
#
# COMPACT_ATOMS: atom_id res chain seq x y z
N MET A 1 4.78 -20.60 15.37
CA MET A 1 5.16 -19.28 15.91
C MET A 1 6.64 -19.16 16.29
N TYR A 2 7.23 -20.11 17.03
CA TYR A 2 8.65 -20.05 17.43
C TYR A 2 9.65 -19.95 16.26
N SER A 3 9.38 -20.62 15.13
CA SER A 3 10.21 -20.56 13.92
C SER A 3 10.22 -19.17 13.25
N ILE A 4 9.10 -18.46 13.28
CA ILE A 4 8.96 -17.11 12.70
C ILE A 4 9.72 -16.11 13.57
N TRP A 5 9.55 -16.21 14.90
CA TRP A 5 10.28 -15.37 15.85
C TRP A 5 11.80 -15.51 15.74
N LYS A 6 12.30 -16.74 15.59
CA LYS A 6 13.73 -17.00 15.38
C LYS A 6 14.26 -16.37 14.08
N ARG A 7 13.47 -16.40 13.00
CA ARG A 7 13.85 -15.76 11.71
C ARG A 7 13.78 -14.23 11.78
N MET A 8 12.77 -13.68 12.46
CA MET A 8 12.66 -12.24 12.71
C MET A 8 13.81 -11.71 13.58
N ALA A 9 14.28 -12.47 14.56
CA ALA A 9 15.41 -12.07 15.39
C ALA A 9 16.71 -11.93 14.57
N ASN A 10 16.86 -12.73 13.50
CA ASN A 10 18.13 -12.90 12.79
C ASN A 10 18.25 -12.10 11.48
N SER A 11 17.15 -11.62 10.88
CA SER A 11 17.22 -10.86 9.62
C SER A 11 16.25 -9.68 9.59
N ASN A 12 16.76 -8.51 9.20
CA ASN A 12 15.96 -7.29 9.06
C ASN A 12 14.91 -7.43 7.96
N CYS A 13 15.20 -8.18 6.90
CA CYS A 13 14.23 -8.46 5.86
C CYS A 13 12.96 -9.15 6.39
N TYR A 14 13.12 -10.15 7.26
CA TYR A 14 11.98 -10.88 7.80
C TYR A 14 11.07 -9.98 8.64
N LYS A 15 11.64 -8.97 9.32
CA LYS A 15 10.86 -7.96 10.05
C LYS A 15 10.06 -7.08 9.10
N ILE A 16 10.65 -6.65 7.98
CA ILE A 16 9.95 -5.87 6.95
C ILE A 16 8.80 -6.69 6.36
N MET A 17 9.06 -7.93 5.93
CA MET A 17 8.04 -8.84 5.37
C MET A 17 6.90 -9.10 6.35
N PHE A 18 7.20 -9.25 7.64
CA PHE A 18 6.16 -9.43 8.65
C PHE A 18 5.24 -8.19 8.74
N ILE A 19 5.83 -6.99 8.70
CA ILE A 19 5.06 -5.75 8.77
C ILE A 19 4.23 -5.53 7.49
N ILE A 20 4.78 -5.83 6.31
CA ILE A 20 4.00 -5.86 5.05
C ILE A 20 2.79 -6.77 5.22
N GLY A 21 2.98 -8.02 5.66
CA GLY A 21 1.88 -8.96 5.85
C GLY A 21 0.81 -8.48 6.85
N VAL A 22 1.19 -7.72 7.87
CA VAL A 22 0.22 -7.10 8.79
C VAL A 22 -0.60 -6.02 8.08
N VAL A 23 0.04 -5.18 7.25
CA VAL A 23 -0.64 -4.14 6.47
C VAL A 23 -1.53 -4.76 5.39
N ASP A 24 -1.07 -5.81 4.72
CA ASP A 24 -1.83 -6.55 3.70
C ASP A 24 -3.10 -7.19 4.29
N MET A 25 -2.98 -7.86 5.45
CA MET A 25 -4.17 -8.36 6.17
C MET A 25 -5.17 -7.24 6.46
N ALA A 26 -4.69 -6.05 6.80
CA ALA A 26 -5.53 -4.88 7.04
C ALA A 26 -6.17 -4.36 5.74
N ALA A 27 -5.44 -4.36 4.63
CA ALA A 27 -5.94 -4.02 3.30
C ALA A 27 -7.05 -4.98 2.84
N VAL A 28 -6.86 -6.29 3.05
CA VAL A 28 -7.83 -7.35 2.70
C VAL A 28 -9.15 -7.21 3.46
N LEU A 29 -9.15 -6.68 4.69
CA LEU A 29 -10.40 -6.37 5.39
C LEU A 29 -11.25 -5.36 4.61
N CYS A 30 -10.60 -4.39 3.95
CA CYS A 30 -11.29 -3.41 3.12
C CYS A 30 -11.60 -3.96 1.71
N ALA A 31 -10.58 -4.46 1.01
CA ALA A 31 -10.70 -4.88 -0.39
C ALA A 31 -11.49 -6.19 -0.56
N GLY A 32 -11.47 -7.08 0.42
CA GLY A 32 -12.18 -8.36 0.40
C GLY A 32 -13.49 -8.30 1.18
N PHE A 33 -13.41 -8.30 2.51
CA PHE A 33 -14.58 -8.46 3.38
C PHE A 33 -15.57 -7.31 3.23
N LEU A 34 -15.10 -6.06 3.30
CA LEU A 34 -15.97 -4.90 3.19
C LEU A 34 -16.57 -4.75 1.79
N THR A 35 -15.79 -4.95 0.73
CA THR A 35 -16.30 -5.01 -0.65
C THR A 35 -17.41 -6.05 -0.80
N GLY A 36 -17.20 -7.26 -0.25
CA GLY A 36 -18.20 -8.33 -0.28
C GLY A 36 -19.47 -7.98 0.49
N TYR A 37 -19.34 -7.38 1.67
CA TYR A 37 -20.47 -6.88 2.46
C TYR A 37 -21.28 -5.83 1.70
N LEU A 38 -20.60 -4.79 1.18
CA LEU A 38 -21.25 -3.71 0.43
C LEU A 38 -21.92 -4.25 -0.85
N GLY A 39 -21.27 -5.17 -1.54
CA GLY A 39 -21.79 -5.84 -2.72
C GLY A 39 -23.04 -6.68 -2.43
N TYR A 40 -23.03 -7.49 -1.37
CA TYR A 40 -24.17 -8.34 -1.01
C TYR A 40 -25.45 -7.52 -0.74
N PHE A 41 -25.31 -6.37 -0.09
CA PHE A 41 -26.43 -5.49 0.20
C PHE A 41 -26.72 -4.44 -0.90
N GLY A 42 -25.94 -4.42 -1.99
CA GLY A 42 -26.12 -3.46 -3.08
C GLY A 42 -25.87 -2.01 -2.67
N TYR A 43 -24.96 -1.76 -1.73
CA TYR A 43 -24.65 -0.40 -1.29
C TYR A 43 -23.93 0.38 -2.40
N GLY A 44 -24.29 1.66 -2.55
CA GLY A 44 -23.53 2.62 -3.35
C GLY A 44 -23.10 3.80 -2.49
N PHE A 45 -22.31 4.72 -3.07
CA PHE A 45 -21.85 5.92 -2.36
C PHE A 45 -22.99 6.69 -1.67
N CYS A 46 -24.14 6.85 -2.36
CA CYS A 46 -25.30 7.56 -1.82
C CYS A 46 -26.01 6.83 -0.66
N SER A 47 -25.80 5.51 -0.48
CA SER A 47 -26.42 4.73 0.60
C SER A 47 -25.81 5.05 1.96
N SER A 48 -24.48 5.22 2.01
CA SER A 48 -23.77 5.58 3.24
C SER A 48 -22.47 6.32 2.90
N PRO A 49 -22.56 7.62 2.56
CA PRO A 49 -21.43 8.36 1.98
C PRO A 49 -20.26 8.51 2.96
N LYS A 50 -20.54 8.79 4.24
CA LYS A 50 -19.48 8.91 5.26
C LYS A 50 -18.72 7.61 5.44
N PHE A 51 -19.42 6.48 5.53
CA PHE A 51 -18.81 5.18 5.72
C PHE A 51 -17.94 4.77 4.53
N ILE A 52 -18.48 4.90 3.31
CA ILE A 52 -17.77 4.54 2.09
C ILE A 52 -16.56 5.45 1.86
N TYR A 53 -16.68 6.75 2.18
CA TYR A 53 -15.57 7.69 2.11
C TYR A 53 -14.42 7.28 3.04
N PHE A 54 -14.69 7.02 4.32
CA PHE A 54 -13.65 6.59 5.27
C PHE A 54 -13.05 5.22 4.93
N ALA A 55 -13.89 4.29 4.47
CA ALA A 55 -13.42 2.99 4.02
C ALA A 55 -12.49 3.08 2.81
N GLY A 56 -12.85 3.89 1.82
CA GLY A 56 -12.01 4.12 0.66
C GLY A 56 -10.71 4.86 0.97
N ALA A 57 -10.76 5.85 1.87
CA ALA A 57 -9.56 6.52 2.37
C ALA A 57 -8.62 5.52 3.08
N TYR A 58 -9.19 4.63 3.90
CA TYR A 58 -8.46 3.57 4.58
C TYR A 58 -7.84 2.56 3.61
N GLY A 59 -8.59 2.12 2.60
CA GLY A 59 -8.06 1.27 1.54
C GLY A 59 -6.87 1.91 0.82
N PHE A 60 -6.97 3.21 0.51
CA PHE A 60 -5.88 3.93 -0.15
C PHE A 60 -4.68 4.18 0.77
N PHE A 61 -4.92 4.41 2.07
CA PHE A 61 -3.88 4.43 3.11
C PHE A 61 -3.08 3.12 3.15
N CYS A 62 -3.77 1.97 3.18
CA CYS A 62 -3.13 0.67 3.20
C CYS A 62 -2.29 0.45 1.95
N TRP A 63 -2.87 0.68 0.77
CA TRP A 63 -2.19 0.53 -0.53
C TRP A 63 -0.90 1.36 -0.63
N SER A 64 -0.99 2.66 -0.31
CA SER A 64 0.15 3.58 -0.39
C SER A 64 1.24 3.23 0.63
N THR A 65 0.85 2.84 1.85
CA THR A 65 1.80 2.42 2.89
C THR A 65 2.51 1.13 2.49
N GLU A 66 1.77 0.10 2.09
CA GLU A 66 2.28 -1.22 1.76
C GLU A 66 3.27 -1.17 0.60
N SER A 67 2.86 -0.61 -0.53
CA SER A 67 3.72 -0.49 -1.74
C SER A 67 5.00 0.32 -1.49
N THR A 68 4.96 1.30 -0.59
CA THR A 68 6.18 2.04 -0.19
C THR A 68 7.10 1.18 0.68
N ILE A 69 6.54 0.34 1.57
CA ILE A 69 7.33 -0.61 2.38
C ILE A 69 7.96 -1.68 1.46
N GLU A 70 7.26 -2.13 0.42
CA GLU A 70 7.83 -3.04 -0.59
C GLU A 70 9.04 -2.41 -1.32
N GLY A 71 8.99 -1.11 -1.61
CA GLY A 71 10.15 -0.39 -2.13
C GLY A 71 11.34 -0.43 -1.17
N ILE A 72 11.10 -0.22 0.13
CA ILE A 72 12.14 -0.33 1.18
C ILE A 72 12.69 -1.76 1.25
N LEU A 73 11.83 -2.77 1.14
CA LEU A 73 12.21 -4.17 1.11
C LEU A 73 13.13 -4.47 -0.08
N ALA A 74 12.80 -3.96 -1.27
CA ALA A 74 13.60 -4.13 -2.47
C ALA A 74 15.01 -3.53 -2.30
N ILE A 75 15.11 -2.31 -1.75
CA ILE A 75 16.40 -1.69 -1.40
C ILE A 75 17.16 -2.55 -0.38
N ASN A 76 16.50 -2.98 0.69
CA ASN A 76 17.12 -3.81 1.71
C ASN A 76 17.73 -5.09 1.10
N ARG A 77 17.05 -5.72 0.13
CA ARG A 77 17.57 -6.91 -0.56
C ARG A 77 18.78 -6.62 -1.43
N CYS A 78 18.75 -5.54 -2.22
CA CYS A 78 19.90 -5.15 -3.02
C CYS A 78 21.13 -4.86 -2.14
N VAL A 79 20.94 -4.13 -1.03
CA VAL A 79 22.04 -3.78 -0.12
C VAL A 79 22.55 -5.00 0.65
N GLU A 80 21.67 -5.89 1.13
CA GLU A 80 22.06 -7.10 1.89
C GLU A 80 22.94 -8.04 1.06
N ILE A 81 22.68 -8.13 -0.25
CA ILE A 81 23.45 -8.99 -1.16
C ILE A 81 24.75 -8.29 -1.58
N TRP A 82 24.74 -6.97 -1.79
CA TRP A 82 25.96 -6.20 -2.07
C TRP A 82 26.93 -6.19 -0.88
N SER A 83 26.43 -5.96 0.33
CA SER A 83 27.20 -6.04 1.57
C SER A 83 26.30 -6.11 2.81
N SER A 84 26.46 -7.19 3.57
CA SER A 84 25.77 -7.40 4.85
C SER A 84 26.13 -6.34 5.91
N GLU A 85 27.31 -5.73 5.84
CA GLU A 85 27.73 -4.66 6.76
C GLU A 85 26.96 -3.36 6.49
N TYR A 86 26.84 -2.97 5.21
CA TYR A 86 26.04 -1.80 4.83
C TYR A 86 24.56 -1.99 5.13
N ALA A 87 24.02 -3.19 4.90
CA ALA A 87 22.64 -3.50 5.24
C ALA A 87 22.38 -3.36 6.75
N ASN A 88 23.29 -3.86 7.59
CA ASN A 88 23.20 -3.67 9.04
C ASN A 88 23.39 -2.21 9.45
N LYS A 89 24.21 -1.43 8.75
CA LYS A 89 24.40 0.00 9.06
C LYS A 89 23.14 0.82 8.78
N LEU A 90 22.43 0.53 7.69
CA LEU A 90 21.21 1.23 7.24
C LEU A 90 19.95 0.72 7.94
N PHE A 91 19.76 -0.60 7.99
CA PHE A 91 18.53 -1.25 8.44
C PHE A 91 18.67 -1.98 9.79
N GLY A 92 19.83 -1.90 10.45
CA GLY A 92 20.07 -2.59 11.70
C GLY A 92 19.34 -1.99 12.90
N GLY A 93 18.85 -2.87 13.78
CA GLY A 93 18.32 -2.52 15.09
C GLY A 93 17.10 -1.59 15.02
N LYS A 94 17.17 -0.46 15.75
CA LYS A 94 16.05 0.50 15.86
C LYS A 94 15.84 1.35 14.61
N LYS A 95 16.86 1.49 13.75
CA LYS A 95 16.79 2.29 12.52
C LYS A 95 15.75 1.76 11.54
N LEU A 96 15.54 0.43 11.53
CA LEU A 96 14.50 -0.19 10.72
C LEU A 96 13.11 0.39 11.01
N PHE A 97 12.79 0.59 12.29
CA PHE A 97 11.50 1.14 12.68
C PHE A 97 11.35 2.60 12.25
N ILE A 98 12.45 3.36 12.16
CA ILE A 98 12.44 4.72 11.60
C ILE A 98 12.14 4.66 10.10
N TRP A 99 12.80 3.77 9.37
CA TRP A 99 12.53 3.55 7.94
C TRP A 99 11.08 3.17 7.67
N LEU A 100 10.48 2.34 8.52
CA LEU A 100 9.07 1.93 8.39
C LEU A 100 8.08 3.00 8.86
N GLY A 101 8.52 3.96 9.67
CA GLY A 101 7.72 5.13 10.02
C GLY A 101 7.45 6.05 8.83
N ILE A 102 8.37 6.12 7.86
CA ILE A 102 8.23 6.98 6.67
C ILE A 102 7.02 6.56 5.81
N PRO A 103 6.88 5.30 5.36
CA PRO A 103 5.69 4.82 4.67
C PRO A 103 4.39 5.06 5.43
N PHE A 104 4.41 4.86 6.76
CA PHE A 104 3.22 5.03 7.58
C PHE A 104 2.77 6.49 7.63
N LEU A 105 3.71 7.43 7.82
CA LEU A 105 3.42 8.86 7.78
C LEU A 105 2.96 9.30 6.38
N TYR A 106 3.56 8.74 5.33
CA TYR A 106 3.13 8.99 3.95
C TYR A 106 1.70 8.51 3.72
N GLY A 107 1.37 7.28 4.12
CA GLY A 107 0.00 6.77 4.07
C GLY A 107 -0.97 7.65 4.84
N LEU A 108 -0.62 8.08 6.06
CA LEU A 108 -1.47 8.98 6.86
C LEU A 108 -1.72 10.31 6.15
N ALA A 109 -0.69 10.85 5.49
CA ALA A 109 -0.85 12.05 4.67
C ALA A 109 -1.84 11.82 3.51
N VAL A 110 -1.73 10.67 2.84
CA VAL A 110 -2.68 10.26 1.78
C VAL A 110 -4.10 10.10 2.33
N PHE A 111 -4.26 9.53 3.52
CA PHE A 111 -5.56 9.34 4.16
C PHE A 111 -6.29 10.68 4.42
N VAL A 112 -5.55 11.72 4.83
CA VAL A 112 -6.14 13.01 5.21
C VAL A 112 -6.30 13.96 4.02
N TRP A 113 -5.32 14.01 3.12
CA TRP A 113 -5.25 15.04 2.08
C TRP A 113 -5.61 14.57 0.68
N SER A 114 -5.76 13.25 0.45
CA SER A 114 -6.05 12.72 -0.87
C SER A 114 -7.53 12.44 -1.07
N LYS A 115 -7.97 12.47 -2.33
CA LYS A 115 -9.33 12.05 -2.71
C LYS A 115 -9.41 10.53 -2.58
N PRO A 116 -10.31 9.98 -1.76
CA PRO A 116 -10.40 8.53 -1.60
C PRO A 116 -11.08 7.89 -2.80
N ILE A 117 -10.85 6.59 -2.94
CA ILE A 117 -11.68 5.73 -3.79
C ILE A 117 -13.05 5.52 -3.16
N THR A 118 -14.06 5.21 -3.94
CA THR A 118 -15.44 5.01 -3.50
C THR A 118 -15.99 3.72 -4.09
N PHE A 119 -16.81 3.01 -3.33
CA PHE A 119 -17.37 1.74 -3.76
C PHE A 119 -18.50 1.94 -4.78
N SER A 120 -18.42 1.24 -5.91
CA SER A 120 -19.48 1.12 -6.90
C SER A 120 -20.11 -0.28 -6.84
N GLY A 121 -21.40 -0.32 -6.49
CA GLY A 121 -22.18 -1.56 -6.49
C GLY A 121 -22.44 -2.13 -7.90
N ILE A 122 -22.25 -1.35 -8.97
CA ILE A 122 -22.39 -1.84 -10.35
C ILE A 122 -21.22 -2.77 -10.71
N TYR A 123 -20.01 -2.31 -10.40
CA TYR A 123 -18.76 -2.99 -10.76
C TYR A 123 -18.19 -3.82 -9.61
N PHE A 124 -18.84 -3.82 -8.44
CA PHE A 124 -18.40 -4.51 -7.22
C PHE A 124 -16.94 -4.17 -6.86
N SER A 125 -16.54 -2.91 -7.05
CA SER A 125 -15.15 -2.46 -6.88
C SER A 125 -15.07 -0.98 -6.53
N TRP A 126 -13.86 -0.49 -6.30
CA TRP A 126 -13.56 0.84 -5.80
C TRP A 126 -12.98 1.74 -6.88
N PHE A 127 -13.56 2.93 -7.06
CA PHE A 127 -13.18 3.88 -8.11
C PHE A 127 -13.15 5.30 -7.57
N PHE A 128 -12.35 6.16 -8.18
CA PHE A 128 -12.32 7.57 -7.81
C PHE A 128 -13.61 8.30 -8.18
N ASN A 129 -14.23 7.98 -9.32
CA ASN A 129 -15.52 8.52 -9.71
C ASN A 129 -16.65 7.78 -8.96
N PRO A 130 -17.39 8.45 -8.05
CA PRO A 130 -18.50 7.83 -7.31
C PRO A 130 -19.72 7.53 -8.19
N HIS A 131 -19.80 8.16 -9.37
CA HIS A 131 -20.89 8.00 -10.33
C HIS A 131 -20.49 7.12 -11.52
N ILE A 132 -19.42 6.35 -11.39
CA ILE A 132 -18.94 5.46 -12.47
C ILE A 132 -20.07 4.54 -12.96
N GLY A 133 -20.27 4.50 -14.27
CA GLY A 133 -21.37 3.78 -14.92
C GLY A 133 -22.67 4.58 -15.08
N TYR A 134 -22.75 5.80 -14.53
CA TYR A 134 -23.87 6.73 -14.73
C TYR A 134 -23.44 8.06 -15.35
N ILE A 135 -22.40 8.69 -14.78
CA ILE A 135 -21.92 10.01 -15.19
C ILE A 135 -20.41 9.94 -15.37
N ASP A 136 -19.95 10.28 -16.57
CA ASP A 136 -18.54 10.35 -16.89
C ASP A 136 -17.88 11.59 -16.25
N ASP A 137 -16.66 11.42 -15.74
CA ASP A 137 -15.88 12.49 -15.12
C ASP A 137 -15.15 13.34 -16.19
N VAL A 138 -15.92 14.03 -17.04
CA VAL A 138 -15.39 14.82 -18.17
C VAL A 138 -14.43 15.90 -17.70
N ASN A 139 -14.70 16.50 -16.53
CA ASN A 139 -13.89 17.58 -15.96
C ASN A 139 -12.72 17.07 -15.10
N LYS A 140 -12.54 15.75 -14.96
CA LYS A 140 -11.50 15.13 -14.13
C LYS A 140 -11.54 15.60 -12.67
N GLU A 141 -12.74 15.87 -12.18
CA GLU A 141 -12.97 16.39 -10.84
C GLU A 141 -12.72 15.30 -9.79
N TYR A 142 -12.96 14.05 -10.14
CA TYR A 142 -12.78 12.91 -9.25
C TYR A 142 -11.40 12.25 -9.41
N GLU A 143 -10.70 12.48 -10.53
CA GLU A 143 -9.34 11.97 -10.72
C GLU A 143 -8.40 12.34 -9.55
N ASN A 144 -7.54 11.38 -9.21
CA ASN A 144 -6.52 11.53 -8.19
C ASN A 144 -5.12 11.41 -8.83
N THR A 145 -4.54 12.56 -9.17
CA THR A 145 -3.20 12.62 -9.77
C THR A 145 -2.12 12.08 -8.83
N PHE A 146 -2.28 12.25 -7.51
CA PHE A 146 -1.32 11.70 -6.54
C PHE A 146 -1.26 10.17 -6.59
N HIS A 147 -2.42 9.51 -6.67
CA HIS A 147 -2.49 8.06 -6.85
C HIS A 147 -1.79 7.62 -8.14
N SER A 148 -2.02 8.32 -9.26
CA SER A 148 -1.39 8.00 -10.54
C SER A 148 0.13 8.13 -10.49
N ILE A 149 0.64 9.21 -9.89
CA ILE A 149 2.08 9.43 -9.70
C ILE A 149 2.68 8.35 -8.79
N HIS A 150 1.99 8.00 -7.69
CA HIS A 150 2.42 6.97 -6.76
C HIS A 150 2.54 5.61 -7.47
N ASN A 151 1.51 5.19 -8.19
CA ASN A 151 1.52 3.90 -8.90
C ASN A 151 2.61 3.84 -9.98
N LEU A 152 2.78 4.92 -10.75
CA LEU A 152 3.88 4.99 -11.73
C LEU A 152 5.24 4.90 -11.04
N SER A 153 5.40 5.63 -9.94
CA SER A 153 6.64 5.65 -9.16
C SER A 153 6.98 4.27 -8.62
N VAL A 154 6.02 3.55 -8.03
CA VAL A 154 6.19 2.17 -7.57
C VAL A 154 6.55 1.24 -8.73
N ALA A 155 5.85 1.32 -9.86
CA ALA A 155 6.10 0.47 -11.02
C ALA A 155 7.52 0.66 -11.58
N PHE A 156 7.96 1.90 -11.80
CA PHE A 156 9.32 2.18 -12.28
C PHE A 156 10.37 1.83 -11.23
N PHE A 157 10.13 2.16 -9.96
CA PHE A 157 11.08 1.92 -8.89
C PHE A 157 11.37 0.43 -8.71
N LEU A 158 10.33 -0.40 -8.62
CA LEU A 158 10.49 -1.84 -8.48
C LEU A 158 11.19 -2.41 -9.72
N LEU A 159 10.78 -2.03 -10.93
CA LEU A 159 11.40 -2.48 -12.17
C LEU A 159 12.90 -2.16 -12.21
N ILE A 160 13.29 -0.92 -11.90
CA ILE A 160 14.70 -0.51 -11.84
C ILE A 160 15.46 -1.33 -10.80
N THR A 161 14.88 -1.53 -9.61
CA THR A 161 15.53 -2.27 -8.53
C THR A 161 15.77 -3.73 -8.91
N TYR A 162 14.81 -4.38 -9.57
CA TYR A 162 14.97 -5.73 -10.10
C TYR A 162 15.97 -5.82 -11.27
N LEU A 163 16.01 -4.81 -12.15
CA LEU A 163 17.00 -4.76 -13.23
C LEU A 163 18.42 -4.58 -12.69
N ILE A 164 18.62 -3.70 -11.71
CA ILE A 164 19.90 -3.54 -11.00
C ILE A 164 20.30 -4.87 -10.37
N PHE A 165 19.35 -5.56 -9.73
CA PHE A 165 19.58 -6.86 -9.15
C PHE A 165 20.05 -7.89 -10.18
N PHE A 166 19.41 -7.95 -11.36
CA PHE A 166 19.78 -8.85 -12.46
C PHE A 166 21.10 -8.49 -13.17
N ILE A 167 21.50 -7.22 -13.17
CA ILE A 167 22.75 -6.80 -13.83
C ILE A 167 23.96 -7.03 -12.93
N ILE A 168 23.80 -6.82 -11.61
CA ILE A 168 24.90 -6.98 -10.65
C ILE A 168 25.19 -8.47 -10.37
N PHE A 169 24.21 -9.36 -10.55
CA PHE A 169 24.29 -10.78 -10.20
C PHE A 169 23.75 -11.67 -11.32
#